data_AF-A0A420BGE4-F1
#
_entry.id   AF-A0A420BGE4-F1
#
_cell.length_a   1.000
_cell.length_b   1.000
_cell.length_c   1.000
_cell.angle_alpha   90.00
_cell.angle_beta   90.00
_cell.angle_gamma   90.00
#
_symmetry.space_group_name_H-M   'P 1'
#
loop_
_entity.id
_entity.type
_entity.pdbx_description
1 polymer ?
#
loop_
_entity_poly.entity_id
_entity_poly.type
_entity_poly.pdbx_seq_one_letter_code
_entity_poly.pdbx_strand_id
1 'polypeptide(L)'
;MSVKEIKEIIGDKKGVEMLQVIASLYPSEVVFSTSFGIEDQIITEWIGKNNIGIEIFTLDTGRLFKETYSLWSRTLERYQLNIKTYTPNTILLEDFISKKGPNSFYESVENRKECCRIRKIEPLQRAIKGKKIWITGIRSEQSVNRHDMDFVEYDEVNDIIKIHPLFDWTFDQVKMYCKEQYIPYNVLHDKGFPSIGCQPCTRAVQEGEDFRAGRWWWEDQSKKECGLHAVKS
;
A
#
# COMPACT_ATOMS: atom_id res chain seq x y z
N MET A 1 -22.40 -8.17 -0.27
CA MET A 1 -22.93 -6.91 -0.84
C MET A 1 -22.12 -6.58 -2.07
N SER A 2 -22.77 -6.02 -3.08
CA SER A 2 -22.14 -5.50 -4.29
C SER A 2 -21.42 -4.17 -4.03
N VAL A 3 -20.54 -3.77 -4.96
CA VAL A 3 -19.88 -2.46 -4.94
C VAL A 3 -20.89 -1.32 -4.88
N LYS A 4 -22.00 -1.43 -5.61
CA LYS A 4 -23.05 -0.40 -5.65
C LYS A 4 -23.70 -0.20 -4.27
N GLU A 5 -24.10 -1.29 -3.62
CA GLU A 5 -24.71 -1.24 -2.27
C GLU A 5 -23.75 -0.65 -1.23
N ILE A 6 -22.45 -1.00 -1.31
CA ILE A 6 -21.44 -0.43 -0.41
C ILE A 6 -21.30 1.09 -0.64
N LYS A 7 -21.25 1.53 -1.90
CA LYS A 7 -21.20 2.97 -2.24
C LYS A 7 -22.42 3.72 -1.70
N GLU A 8 -23.61 3.16 -1.84
CA GLU A 8 -24.86 3.75 -1.33
C GLU A 8 -24.83 3.89 0.20
N ILE A 9 -24.31 2.90 0.92
CA ILE A 9 -24.23 2.94 2.40
C ILE A 9 -23.16 3.91 2.89
N ILE A 10 -22.01 3.96 2.21
CA ILE A 10 -20.99 4.97 2.47
C ILE A 10 -21.60 6.36 2.26
N GLY A 11 -22.25 6.61 1.12
CA GLY A 11 -22.80 7.91 0.77
C GLY A 11 -21.71 9.00 0.84
N ASP A 12 -21.99 10.08 1.55
CA ASP A 12 -21.06 11.22 1.71
C ASP A 12 -20.05 11.06 2.86
N LYS A 13 -20.07 9.93 3.58
CA LYS A 13 -19.18 9.69 4.71
C LYS A 13 -17.74 9.58 4.21
N LYS A 14 -16.80 10.21 4.93
CA LYS A 14 -15.36 10.20 4.58
C LYS A 14 -14.51 9.91 5.82
N GLY A 15 -13.24 9.57 5.60
CA GLY A 15 -12.26 9.37 6.66
C GLY A 15 -12.70 8.37 7.73
N VAL A 16 -12.66 8.78 9.00
CA VAL A 16 -13.01 7.95 10.17
C VAL A 16 -14.43 7.39 10.08
N GLU A 17 -15.42 8.19 9.67
CA GLU A 17 -16.83 7.77 9.63
C GLU A 17 -17.05 6.66 8.60
N MET A 18 -16.43 6.80 7.42
CA MET A 18 -16.43 5.75 6.38
C MET A 18 -15.85 4.45 6.94
N LEU A 19 -14.70 4.51 7.60
CA LEU A 19 -14.04 3.33 8.16
C LEU A 19 -14.87 2.65 9.25
N GLN A 20 -15.52 3.42 10.12
CA GLN A 20 -16.41 2.90 11.17
C GLN A 20 -17.62 2.17 10.58
N VAL A 21 -18.26 2.74 9.56
CA VAL A 21 -19.39 2.11 8.87
C VAL A 21 -18.96 0.79 8.24
N ILE A 22 -17.84 0.79 7.50
CA ILE A 22 -17.33 -0.42 6.84
C ILE A 22 -16.95 -1.51 7.84
N ALA A 23 -16.26 -1.16 8.93
CA ALA A 23 -15.91 -2.11 9.98
C ALA A 23 -17.14 -2.71 10.67
N SER A 24 -18.22 -1.92 10.81
CA SER A 24 -19.47 -2.37 11.41
C SER A 24 -20.26 -3.32 10.51
N LEU A 25 -20.23 -3.09 9.18
CA LEU A 25 -20.88 -3.94 8.19
C LEU A 25 -20.17 -5.29 8.01
N TYR A 26 -18.85 -5.32 8.19
CA TYR A 26 -18.00 -6.50 7.97
C TYR A 26 -17.13 -6.82 9.19
N PRO A 27 -17.71 -7.17 10.35
CA PRO A 27 -16.94 -7.40 11.57
C PRO A 27 -15.84 -8.46 11.37
N SER A 28 -14.60 -8.10 11.65
CA SER A 28 -13.41 -8.98 11.50
C SER A 28 -13.05 -9.41 10.06
N GLU A 29 -13.80 -8.97 9.05
CA GLU A 29 -13.59 -9.29 7.63
C GLU A 29 -12.96 -8.13 6.83
N VAL A 30 -12.64 -7.02 7.50
CA VAL A 30 -11.96 -5.86 6.92
C VAL A 30 -10.46 -5.91 7.25
N VAL A 31 -9.63 -5.72 6.23
CA VAL A 31 -8.19 -5.55 6.37
C VAL A 31 -7.71 -4.24 5.74
N PHE A 32 -6.66 -3.67 6.33
CA PHE A 32 -5.94 -2.54 5.79
C PHE A 32 -4.47 -2.91 5.57
N SER A 33 -3.98 -2.77 4.33
CA SER A 33 -2.56 -2.97 4.02
C SER A 33 -1.79 -1.66 4.18
N THR A 34 -0.73 -1.66 4.97
CA THR A 34 0.20 -0.54 5.06
C THR A 34 1.57 -0.89 4.50
N SER A 35 2.07 -0.04 3.62
CA SER A 35 3.47 0.01 3.17
C SER A 35 4.29 1.05 3.95
N PHE A 36 3.64 1.69 4.94
CA PHE A 36 4.11 2.88 5.64
C PHE A 36 4.35 4.08 4.71
N GLY A 37 3.60 4.14 3.60
CA GLY A 37 3.45 5.36 2.81
C GLY A 37 2.78 6.46 3.63
N ILE A 38 2.93 7.71 3.22
CA ILE A 38 2.39 8.86 3.96
C ILE A 38 0.85 8.82 4.04
N GLU A 39 0.19 8.32 3.00
CA GLU A 39 -1.25 8.04 2.94
C GLU A 39 -1.64 6.97 3.95
N ASP A 40 -0.86 5.88 3.99
CA ASP A 40 -1.11 4.76 4.88
C ASP A 40 -1.00 5.16 6.36
N GLN A 41 -0.16 6.16 6.67
CA GLN A 41 -0.04 6.70 8.03
C GLN A 41 -1.27 7.48 8.47
N ILE A 42 -1.96 8.18 7.55
CA ILE A 42 -3.25 8.83 7.84
C ILE A 42 -4.32 7.79 8.17
N ILE A 43 -4.42 6.73 7.35
CA ILE A 43 -5.41 5.67 7.58
C ILE A 43 -5.10 4.93 8.89
N THR A 44 -3.82 4.70 9.20
CA THR A 44 -3.38 4.09 10.46
C THR A 44 -3.73 4.97 11.67
N GLU A 45 -3.51 6.29 11.59
CA GLU A 45 -3.94 7.25 12.61
C GLU A 45 -5.46 7.17 12.82
N TRP A 46 -6.26 7.15 11.74
CA TRP A 46 -7.72 7.05 11.83
C TRP A 46 -8.17 5.76 12.50
N ILE A 47 -7.59 4.62 12.14
CA ILE A 47 -7.92 3.32 12.74
C ILE A 47 -7.48 3.30 14.22
N GLY A 48 -6.23 3.66 14.49
CA GLY A 48 -5.60 3.56 15.81
C GLY A 48 -6.24 4.49 16.84
N LYS A 49 -6.39 5.78 16.54
CA LYS A 49 -6.95 6.76 17.50
C LYS A 49 -8.43 6.52 17.82
N ASN A 50 -9.17 5.94 16.89
CA ASN A 50 -10.62 5.71 17.06
C ASN A 50 -10.95 4.25 17.39
N ASN A 51 -9.94 3.40 17.60
CA ASN A 51 -10.08 1.98 17.91
C ASN A 51 -11.05 1.26 16.94
N ILE A 52 -10.90 1.52 15.63
CA ILE A 52 -11.76 0.94 14.60
C ILE A 52 -11.36 -0.52 14.40
N GLY A 53 -12.33 -1.45 14.41
CA GLY A 53 -12.12 -2.90 14.30
C GLY A 53 -11.65 -3.38 12.91
N ILE A 54 -10.50 -2.89 12.44
CA ILE A 54 -9.88 -3.21 11.15
C ILE A 54 -8.51 -3.83 11.42
N GLU A 55 -8.25 -5.00 10.83
CA GLU A 55 -6.93 -5.66 10.95
C GLU A 55 -5.91 -4.95 10.04
N ILE A 56 -4.86 -4.38 10.63
CA ILE A 56 -3.76 -3.77 9.89
C ILE A 56 -2.68 -4.81 9.63
N PHE A 57 -2.23 -4.91 8.38
CA PHE A 57 -1.11 -5.78 8.01
C PHE A 57 -0.08 -5.05 7.14
N THR A 58 1.15 -5.56 7.15
CA THR A 58 2.23 -5.11 6.26
C THR A 58 2.93 -6.29 5.60
N LEU A 59 3.55 -6.02 4.45
CA LEU A 59 4.36 -6.97 3.70
C LEU A 59 5.83 -6.63 3.89
N ASP A 60 6.48 -7.29 4.84
CA ASP A 60 7.91 -7.11 5.03
C ASP A 60 8.68 -7.91 3.98
N THR A 61 9.06 -7.22 2.91
CA THR A 61 9.83 -7.82 1.82
C THR A 61 11.25 -8.24 2.22
N GLY A 62 11.75 -7.86 3.40
CA GLY A 62 13.14 -8.01 3.81
C GLY A 62 14.12 -7.09 3.07
N ARG A 63 13.61 -6.14 2.28
CA ARG A 63 14.38 -5.21 1.44
C ARG A 63 13.85 -3.77 1.53
N LEU A 64 13.16 -3.43 2.62
CA LEU A 64 12.66 -2.08 2.87
C LEU A 64 13.81 -1.15 3.32
N PHE A 65 13.58 0.16 3.29
CA PHE A 65 14.51 1.13 3.86
C PHE A 65 14.56 1.01 5.39
N LYS A 66 15.70 1.31 6.01
CA LYS A 66 15.80 1.43 7.47
C LYS A 66 14.85 2.49 8.03
N GLU A 67 14.60 3.55 7.26
CA GLU A 67 13.67 4.63 7.59
C GLU A 67 12.22 4.12 7.63
N THR A 68 11.87 3.14 6.79
CA THR A 68 10.55 2.47 6.85
C THR A 68 10.39 1.69 8.14
N TYR A 69 11.41 0.92 8.57
CA TYR A 69 11.36 0.24 9.87
C TYR A 69 11.33 1.22 11.05
N SER A 70 12.09 2.31 10.96
CA SER A 70 12.10 3.36 12.00
C SER A 70 10.73 4.03 12.13
N LEU A 71 10.07 4.32 11.01
CA LEU A 71 8.70 4.80 10.99
C LEU A 71 7.75 3.77 11.61
N TRP A 72 7.84 2.51 11.20
CA TRP A 72 7.01 1.44 11.74
C TRP A 72 7.09 1.38 13.27
N SER A 73 8.29 1.40 13.86
CA SER A 73 8.44 1.42 15.32
C SER A 73 7.73 2.63 15.97
N ARG A 74 7.87 3.83 15.39
CA ARG A 74 7.21 5.06 15.88
C ARG A 74 5.68 4.97 15.75
N THR A 75 5.18 4.36 14.69
CA THR A 75 3.74 4.14 14.46
C THR A 75 3.17 3.21 15.54
N LEU A 76 3.86 2.11 15.88
CA LEU A 76 3.45 1.20 16.93
C LEU A 76 3.46 1.88 18.31
N GLU A 77 4.52 2.64 18.61
CA GLU A 77 4.65 3.38 19.87
C GLU A 77 3.53 4.41 20.04
N ARG A 78 3.23 5.18 18.99
CA ARG A 78 2.24 6.25 19.02
C ARG A 78 0.81 5.74 19.20
N TYR A 79 0.43 4.67 18.50
CA TYR A 79 -0.96 4.22 18.45
C TYR A 79 -1.25 2.98 19.29
N GLN A 80 -0.22 2.34 19.86
CA GLN A 80 -0.34 1.12 20.67
C GLN A 80 -1.17 0.03 19.99
N LEU A 81 -1.01 -0.12 18.67
CA LEU A 81 -1.73 -1.08 17.85
C LEU A 81 -0.81 -2.21 17.38
N ASN A 82 -1.42 -3.31 16.91
CA ASN A 82 -0.69 -4.41 16.29
C ASN A 82 -0.75 -4.29 14.77
N ILE A 83 0.40 -4.48 14.10
CA ILE A 83 0.49 -4.61 12.64
C ILE A 83 0.93 -6.03 12.31
N LYS A 84 0.04 -6.82 11.73
CA LYS A 84 0.34 -8.20 11.36
C LYS A 84 1.33 -8.23 10.21
N THR A 85 2.41 -8.97 10.37
CA THR A 85 3.50 -8.99 9.39
C THR A 85 3.43 -10.25 8.53
N TYR A 86 3.51 -10.06 7.22
CA TYR A 86 3.65 -11.15 6.26
C TYR A 86 5.00 -11.03 5.56
N THR A 87 5.85 -12.05 5.74
CA THR A 87 7.16 -12.17 5.10
C THR A 87 7.09 -13.11 3.88
N PRO A 88 8.06 -13.07 2.95
CA PRO A 88 8.11 -13.98 1.80
C PRO A 88 8.20 -15.44 2.25
N ASN A 89 7.61 -16.35 1.47
CA ASN A 89 7.82 -17.78 1.68
C ASN A 89 9.31 -18.12 1.57
N THR A 90 9.88 -18.70 2.64
CA THR A 90 11.31 -19.01 2.75
C THR A 90 11.81 -19.91 1.63
N ILE A 91 11.09 -21.00 1.33
CA ILE A 91 11.49 -21.98 0.31
C ILE A 91 11.55 -21.32 -1.08
N LEU A 92 10.53 -20.54 -1.43
CA LEU A 92 10.50 -19.81 -2.71
C LEU A 92 11.63 -18.77 -2.80
N LEU A 93 11.93 -18.11 -1.68
CA LEU A 93 12.93 -17.06 -1.64
C LEU A 93 14.36 -17.62 -1.72
N GLU A 94 14.64 -18.70 -1.00
CA GLU A 94 15.93 -19.38 -1.02
C GLU A 94 16.27 -19.91 -2.42
N ASP A 95 15.31 -20.56 -3.08
CA ASP A 95 15.49 -21.05 -4.46
C ASP A 95 15.79 -19.91 -5.44
N PHE A 96 15.01 -18.83 -5.37
CA PHE A 96 15.18 -17.66 -6.24
C PHE A 96 16.55 -16.99 -6.05
N ILE A 97 16.95 -16.73 -4.80
CA ILE A 97 18.25 -16.07 -4.51
C ILE A 97 19.41 -16.99 -4.88
N SER A 98 19.32 -18.30 -4.64
CA SER A 98 20.40 -19.23 -4.95
C SER A 98 20.66 -19.33 -6.46
N LYS A 99 19.60 -19.27 -7.28
CA LYS A 99 19.70 -19.37 -8.74
C LYS A 99 20.05 -18.06 -9.42
N LYS A 100 19.50 -16.94 -8.94
CA LYS A 100 19.55 -15.65 -9.64
C LYS A 100 20.32 -14.57 -8.87
N GLY A 101 20.74 -14.85 -7.64
CA GLY A 101 21.37 -13.87 -6.78
C GLY A 101 20.38 -12.87 -6.16
N PRO A 102 20.88 -11.98 -5.28
CA PRO A 102 20.02 -11.10 -4.48
C PRO A 102 19.42 -9.91 -5.24
N ASN A 103 19.92 -9.61 -6.44
CA ASN A 103 19.62 -8.37 -7.19
C ASN A 103 19.26 -8.60 -8.68
N SER A 104 18.83 -9.82 -9.05
CA SER A 104 18.47 -10.16 -10.44
C SER A 104 17.38 -9.31 -11.07
N PHE A 105 16.61 -8.58 -10.27
CA PHE A 105 15.61 -7.63 -10.73
C PHE A 105 16.17 -6.44 -11.53
N TYR A 106 17.49 -6.23 -11.53
CA TYR A 106 18.14 -5.28 -12.45
C TYR A 106 18.42 -5.87 -13.84
N GLU A 107 18.43 -7.20 -13.97
CA GLU A 107 18.83 -7.88 -15.19
C GLU A 107 17.68 -7.99 -16.19
N SER A 108 16.44 -8.11 -15.70
CA SER A 108 15.25 -8.19 -16.54
C SER A 108 13.96 -7.84 -15.81
N VAL A 109 12.94 -7.46 -16.60
CA VAL A 109 11.59 -7.18 -16.12
C VAL A 109 10.96 -8.44 -15.54
N GLU A 110 11.24 -9.60 -16.13
CA GLU A 110 10.78 -10.91 -15.70
C GLU A 110 11.33 -11.24 -14.31
N ASN A 111 12.63 -11.04 -14.09
CA ASN A 111 13.26 -11.26 -12.77
C ASN A 111 12.71 -10.28 -11.73
N ARG A 112 12.45 -9.03 -12.10
CA ARG A 112 11.78 -8.06 -11.21
C ARG A 112 10.38 -8.53 -10.83
N LYS A 113 9.57 -8.95 -11.82
CA LYS A 113 8.20 -9.44 -11.59
C LYS A 113 8.22 -10.67 -10.69
N GLU A 114 9.14 -11.59 -10.90
CA GLU A 114 9.32 -12.78 -10.06
C GLU A 114 9.72 -12.42 -8.62
N CYS A 115 10.68 -11.51 -8.44
CA CYS A 115 11.05 -10.98 -7.12
C CYS A 115 9.84 -10.36 -6.42
N CYS A 116 9.05 -9.54 -7.11
CA CYS A 116 7.82 -8.96 -6.57
C CYS A 116 6.76 -10.03 -6.28
N ARG A 117 6.63 -11.05 -7.12
CA ARG A 117 5.69 -12.16 -6.91
C ARG A 117 5.99 -12.87 -5.60
N ILE A 118 7.26 -13.23 -5.38
CA ILE A 118 7.70 -13.95 -4.18
C ILE A 118 7.62 -13.06 -2.94
N ARG A 119 8.10 -11.81 -3.03
CA ARG A 119 8.22 -10.93 -1.87
C ARG A 119 6.97 -10.14 -1.52
N LYS A 120 6.04 -9.97 -2.46
CA LYS A 120 4.87 -9.09 -2.28
C LYS A 120 3.55 -9.76 -2.63
N ILE A 121 3.45 -10.37 -3.81
CA ILE A 121 2.15 -10.89 -4.28
C ILE A 121 1.72 -12.14 -3.49
N GLU A 122 2.61 -13.12 -3.33
CA GLU A 122 2.32 -14.32 -2.55
C GLU A 122 1.97 -13.98 -1.08
N PRO A 123 2.74 -13.12 -0.38
CA PRO A 123 2.38 -12.69 0.98
C PRO A 123 1.07 -11.90 1.05
N LEU A 124 0.79 -11.05 0.06
CA LEU A 124 -0.49 -10.33 -0.03
C LEU A 124 -1.66 -11.30 -0.11
N GLN A 125 -1.59 -12.29 -1.00
CA GLN A 125 -2.66 -13.28 -1.18
C GLN A 125 -2.95 -14.04 0.11
N ARG A 126 -1.92 -14.36 0.91
CA ARG A 126 -2.11 -14.94 2.24
C ARG A 126 -2.74 -13.97 3.25
N ALA A 127 -2.45 -12.68 3.14
CA ALA A 127 -2.95 -11.66 4.06
C ALA A 127 -4.43 -11.35 3.87
N ILE A 128 -4.89 -11.30 2.62
CA ILE A 128 -6.27 -10.98 2.28
C ILE A 128 -7.19 -12.21 2.18
N LYS A 129 -6.63 -13.42 2.28
CA LYS A 129 -7.41 -14.67 2.18
C LYS A 129 -8.55 -14.69 3.19
N GLY A 130 -9.77 -14.85 2.68
CA GLY A 130 -10.99 -14.93 3.49
C GLY A 130 -11.52 -13.57 3.98
N LYS A 131 -10.90 -12.46 3.60
CA LYS A 131 -11.38 -11.11 3.90
C LYS A 131 -12.36 -10.65 2.81
N LYS A 132 -13.28 -9.74 3.16
CA LYS A 132 -14.30 -9.21 2.25
C LYS A 132 -13.97 -7.82 1.76
N ILE A 133 -13.32 -7.03 2.61
CA ILE A 133 -12.93 -5.65 2.29
C ILE A 133 -11.42 -5.48 2.49
N TRP A 134 -10.77 -4.88 1.51
CA TRP A 134 -9.37 -4.48 1.55
C TRP A 134 -9.22 -2.96 1.38
N ILE A 135 -8.87 -2.29 2.47
CA ILE A 135 -8.58 -0.86 2.47
C ILE A 135 -7.14 -0.64 1.99
N THR A 136 -6.93 0.36 1.14
CA THR A 136 -5.59 0.78 0.68
C THR A 136 -5.43 2.31 0.70
N GLY A 137 -4.18 2.79 0.75
CA GLY A 137 -3.84 4.21 0.67
C GLY A 137 -3.71 4.78 -0.75
N ILE A 138 -4.24 4.10 -1.78
CA ILE A 138 -4.12 4.58 -3.17
C ILE A 138 -4.91 5.87 -3.38
N ARG A 139 -4.33 6.79 -4.17
CA ARG A 139 -4.98 8.01 -4.65
C ARG A 139 -5.09 8.05 -6.16
N SER A 140 -6.05 8.82 -6.67
CA SER A 140 -6.29 9.00 -8.11
C SER A 140 -5.05 9.48 -8.88
N GLU A 141 -4.33 10.49 -8.34
CA GLU A 141 -3.11 11.08 -8.91
C GLU A 141 -1.96 10.07 -9.13
N GLN A 142 -1.96 8.94 -8.43
CA GLN A 142 -0.90 7.93 -8.54
C GLN A 142 -1.09 7.00 -9.74
N SER A 143 -2.21 7.13 -10.46
CA SER A 143 -2.55 6.29 -11.61
C SER A 143 -2.44 7.09 -12.90
N VAL A 144 -1.36 6.86 -13.66
CA VAL A 144 -1.14 7.54 -14.96
C VAL A 144 -2.07 6.98 -16.06
N ASN A 145 -2.68 5.81 -15.83
CA ASN A 145 -3.45 5.04 -16.83
C ASN A 145 -4.78 4.43 -16.31
N ARG A 146 -5.47 5.03 -15.34
CA ARG A 146 -6.75 4.46 -14.84
C ARG A 146 -7.88 5.48 -14.79
N HIS A 147 -8.43 5.81 -15.95
CA HIS A 147 -9.67 6.58 -16.05
C HIS A 147 -10.88 5.85 -15.41
N ASP A 148 -10.80 4.54 -15.20
CA ASP A 148 -11.89 3.71 -14.68
C ASP A 148 -11.77 3.34 -13.18
N MET A 149 -10.74 3.86 -12.49
CA MET A 149 -10.57 3.55 -11.06
C MET A 149 -11.50 4.43 -10.21
N ASP A 150 -12.08 3.82 -9.19
CA ASP A 150 -13.04 4.45 -8.27
C ASP A 150 -12.62 4.19 -6.83
N PHE A 151 -13.11 4.98 -5.86
CA PHE A 151 -12.80 4.83 -4.45
C PHE A 151 -13.33 3.52 -3.84
N VAL A 152 -14.30 2.87 -4.50
CA VAL A 152 -14.67 1.47 -4.25
C VAL A 152 -14.64 0.68 -5.56
N GLU A 153 -13.84 -0.37 -5.59
CA GLU A 153 -13.67 -1.26 -6.74
C GLU A 153 -13.74 -2.73 -6.31
N TYR A 154 -14.08 -3.63 -7.23
CA TYR A 154 -14.00 -5.06 -7.01
C TYR A 154 -12.72 -5.59 -7.66
N ASP A 155 -11.89 -6.27 -6.86
CA ASP A 155 -10.69 -6.96 -7.33
C ASP A 155 -11.08 -8.41 -7.68
N GLU A 156 -11.38 -8.65 -8.96
CA GLU A 156 -11.74 -9.97 -9.48
C GLU A 156 -10.64 -11.02 -9.28
N VAL A 157 -9.37 -10.60 -9.26
CA VAL A 157 -8.23 -11.52 -9.14
C VAL A 157 -8.17 -12.13 -7.75
N ASN A 158 -8.51 -11.34 -6.73
CA ASN A 158 -8.45 -11.75 -5.33
C ASN A 158 -9.83 -11.98 -4.69
N ASP A 159 -10.92 -11.81 -5.44
CA ASP A 159 -12.31 -11.91 -4.98
C ASP A 159 -12.57 -11.07 -3.71
N ILE A 160 -12.22 -9.79 -3.78
CA ILE A 160 -12.30 -8.87 -2.64
C ILE A 160 -12.68 -7.46 -3.09
N ILE A 161 -13.43 -6.74 -2.26
CA ILE A 161 -13.76 -5.34 -2.54
C ILE A 161 -12.67 -4.45 -1.97
N LYS A 162 -12.13 -3.56 -2.78
CA LYS A 162 -11.13 -2.58 -2.36
C LYS A 162 -11.77 -1.23 -2.10
N ILE A 163 -11.32 -0.56 -1.03
CA ILE A 163 -11.77 0.79 -0.67
C ILE A 163 -10.54 1.68 -0.49
N HIS A 164 -10.61 2.89 -1.05
CA HIS A 164 -9.53 3.88 -1.06
C HIS A 164 -10.00 5.16 -0.36
N PRO A 165 -9.87 5.27 0.97
CA PRO A 165 -10.43 6.39 1.74
C PRO A 165 -9.87 7.77 1.35
N LEU A 166 -8.67 7.78 0.77
CA LEU A 166 -7.93 8.98 0.35
C LEU A 166 -7.95 9.17 -1.18
N PHE A 167 -8.85 8.51 -1.90
CA PHE A 167 -8.85 8.46 -3.37
C PHE A 167 -8.80 9.85 -4.02
N ASP A 168 -9.62 10.78 -3.52
CA ASP A 168 -9.77 12.13 -4.05
C ASP A 168 -8.74 13.13 -3.48
N TRP A 169 -7.83 12.69 -2.62
CA TRP A 169 -6.86 13.59 -1.99
C TRP A 169 -5.68 13.84 -2.93
N THR A 170 -5.27 15.10 -3.00
CA THR A 170 -4.00 15.51 -3.59
C THR A 170 -2.84 15.14 -2.67
N PHE A 171 -1.64 15.00 -3.23
CA PHE A 171 -0.44 14.79 -2.40
C PHE A 171 -0.20 15.91 -1.38
N ASP A 172 -0.52 17.16 -1.74
CA ASP A 172 -0.36 18.31 -0.84
C ASP A 172 -1.35 18.27 0.32
N GLN A 173 -2.60 17.86 0.09
CA GLN A 173 -3.58 17.63 1.17
C GLN A 173 -3.09 16.56 2.14
N VAL A 174 -2.53 15.45 1.64
CA VAL A 174 -1.95 14.39 2.47
C VAL A 174 -0.80 14.91 3.34
N LYS A 175 0.17 15.63 2.73
CA LYS A 175 1.29 16.22 3.48
C LYS A 175 0.82 17.22 4.53
N MET A 176 -0.11 18.09 4.17
CA MET A 176 -0.66 19.11 5.06
C MET A 176 -1.37 18.48 6.26
N TYR A 177 -2.23 17.50 6.01
CA TYR A 177 -2.93 16.78 7.07
C TYR A 177 -1.96 16.05 8.01
N CYS A 178 -0.96 15.34 7.46
CA CYS A 178 0.08 14.69 8.28
C CYS A 178 0.81 15.70 9.18
N LYS A 179 1.13 16.88 8.66
CA LYS A 179 1.78 17.94 9.42
C LYS A 179 0.88 18.50 10.53
N GLU A 180 -0.37 18.85 10.20
CA GLU A 180 -1.33 19.44 11.14
C GLU A 180 -1.70 18.48 12.28
N GLN A 181 -1.81 17.19 11.97
CA GLN A 181 -2.15 16.16 12.95
C GLN A 181 -0.92 15.54 13.64
N TYR A 182 0.29 16.03 13.33
CA TYR A 182 1.56 15.52 13.84
C TYR A 182 1.70 13.99 13.64
N ILE A 183 1.24 13.50 12.49
CA ILE A 183 1.30 12.08 12.12
C ILE A 183 2.75 11.74 11.76
N PRO A 184 3.36 10.69 12.35
CA PRO A 184 4.68 10.25 11.96
C PRO A 184 4.65 9.80 10.50
N TYR A 185 5.59 10.29 9.69
CA TYR A 185 5.77 9.89 8.30
C TYR A 185 7.24 9.57 8.03
N ASN A 186 7.50 9.00 6.84
CA ASN A 186 8.83 8.54 6.49
C ASN A 186 9.70 9.74 6.09
N VAL A 187 10.82 9.93 6.80
CA VAL A 187 11.75 11.06 6.60
C VAL A 187 12.37 11.11 5.19
N LEU A 188 12.25 10.03 4.41
CA LEU A 188 12.65 10.03 3.00
C LEU A 188 11.78 10.94 2.13
N HIS A 189 10.53 11.22 2.53
CA HIS A 189 9.69 12.19 1.82
C HIS A 189 10.35 13.58 1.78
N ASP A 190 11.03 14.00 2.85
CA ASP A 190 11.79 15.26 2.92
C ASP A 190 13.09 15.23 2.10
N LYS A 191 13.47 14.05 1.58
CA LYS A 191 14.69 13.82 0.80
C LYS A 191 14.38 13.51 -0.68
N GLY A 192 13.22 13.93 -1.16
CA GLY A 192 12.82 13.75 -2.55
C GLY A 192 12.32 12.35 -2.89
N PHE A 193 11.84 11.56 -1.92
CA PHE A 193 11.20 10.27 -2.18
C PHE A 193 9.67 10.38 -2.08
N PRO A 194 8.97 10.78 -3.15
CA PRO A 194 7.50 10.88 -3.13
C PRO A 194 6.81 9.52 -3.03
N SER A 195 7.37 8.48 -3.67
CA SER A 195 6.91 7.09 -3.61
C SER A 195 8.00 6.18 -3.06
N ILE A 196 7.74 5.55 -1.91
CA ILE A 196 8.72 4.70 -1.22
C ILE A 196 8.35 3.22 -1.37
N GLY A 197 9.30 2.39 -1.81
CA GLY A 197 9.15 0.95 -1.90
C GLY A 197 10.32 0.21 -1.27
N CYS A 198 10.71 -0.92 -1.87
CA CYS A 198 11.94 -1.60 -1.47
C CYS A 198 13.15 -0.71 -1.81
N GLN A 199 14.13 -0.67 -0.92
CA GLN A 199 15.35 0.14 -1.04
C GLN A 199 16.06 0.00 -2.41
N PRO A 200 16.33 -1.20 -2.94
CA PRO A 200 17.04 -1.30 -4.22
C PRO A 200 16.18 -0.84 -5.41
N CYS A 201 14.85 -0.81 -5.27
CA CYS A 201 13.93 -0.52 -6.37
C CYS A 201 13.34 0.90 -6.32
N THR A 202 13.92 1.78 -5.50
CA THR A 202 13.42 3.12 -5.23
C THR A 202 14.58 4.11 -5.16
N ARG A 203 14.47 5.23 -5.89
CA ARG A 203 15.37 6.38 -5.77
C ARG A 203 14.57 7.67 -5.50
N ALA A 204 15.28 8.71 -5.06
CA ALA A 204 14.73 10.06 -5.04
C ALA A 204 14.44 10.53 -6.48
N VAL A 205 13.45 11.41 -6.62
CA VAL A 205 13.13 12.10 -7.86
C VAL A 205 13.67 13.53 -7.82
N GLN A 206 13.99 14.08 -8.99
CA GLN A 206 14.31 15.48 -9.17
C GLN A 206 13.03 16.32 -9.31
N GLU A 207 13.17 17.62 -9.12
CA GLU A 207 12.07 18.56 -9.35
C GLU A 207 11.59 18.47 -10.81
N GLY A 208 10.27 18.38 -11.00
CA GLY A 208 9.65 18.20 -12.32
C GLY A 208 9.63 16.77 -12.85
N GLU A 209 10.30 15.79 -12.22
CA GLU A 209 10.11 14.37 -12.55
C GLU A 209 8.74 13.87 -12.06
N ASP A 210 8.20 12.89 -12.78
CA ASP A 210 6.97 12.19 -12.39
C ASP A 210 7.06 11.57 -10.97
N PHE A 211 5.94 11.55 -10.24
CA PHE A 211 5.84 11.04 -8.87
C PHE A 211 6.38 9.61 -8.71
N ARG A 212 6.25 8.76 -9.74
CA ARG A 212 6.75 7.38 -9.74
C ARG A 212 8.05 7.19 -10.52
N ALA A 213 8.69 8.25 -11.02
CA ALA A 213 9.95 8.17 -11.76
C ALA A 213 11.07 7.45 -10.97
N GLY A 214 11.03 7.55 -9.64
CA GLY A 214 11.98 6.89 -8.76
C GLY A 214 11.79 5.37 -8.63
N ARG A 215 10.72 4.79 -9.17
CA ARG A 215 10.39 3.36 -9.05
C ARG A 215 10.86 2.61 -10.29
N TRP A 216 11.64 1.54 -10.09
CA TRP A 216 12.23 0.75 -11.19
C TRP A 216 12.86 1.64 -12.27
N TRP A 217 13.64 2.62 -11.82
CA TRP A 217 14.13 3.73 -12.62
C TRP A 217 15.02 3.28 -13.79
N TRP A 218 15.57 2.06 -13.75
CA TRP A 218 16.36 1.43 -14.81
C TRP A 218 15.50 0.78 -15.91
N GLU A 219 14.20 0.58 -15.69
CA GLU A 219 13.28 0.03 -16.69
C GLU A 219 12.66 1.15 -17.54
N ASP A 220 12.17 0.74 -18.71
CA ASP A 220 11.40 1.60 -19.61
C ASP A 220 10.05 2.00 -18.99
N GLN A 221 9.61 3.25 -19.19
CA GLN A 221 8.44 3.81 -18.48
C GLN A 221 7.15 3.00 -18.69
N SER A 222 6.95 2.45 -19.88
CA SER A 222 5.77 1.64 -20.24
C SER A 222 5.65 0.32 -19.45
N LYS A 223 6.69 -0.09 -18.72
CA LYS A 223 6.76 -1.37 -17.99
C LYS A 223 6.68 -1.22 -16.46
N LYS A 224 6.55 0.02 -15.96
CA LYS A 224 6.68 0.39 -14.53
C LYS A 224 5.39 0.23 -13.72
N GLU A 225 4.84 -0.98 -13.68
CA GLU A 225 3.73 -1.29 -12.77
C GLU A 225 4.03 -2.34 -11.70
N CYS A 226 3.40 -2.14 -10.53
CA CYS A 226 3.42 -3.10 -9.43
C CYS A 226 2.27 -4.07 -9.62
N GLY A 227 2.53 -5.38 -9.60
CA GLY A 227 1.47 -6.38 -9.66
C GLY A 227 0.52 -6.39 -8.46
N LEU A 228 0.77 -5.57 -7.41
CA LEU A 228 -0.03 -5.55 -6.17
C LEU A 228 -1.46 -5.05 -6.36
N HIS A 229 -1.71 -4.21 -7.37
CA HIS A 229 -3.02 -3.57 -7.58
C HIS A 229 -3.49 -3.72 -9.03
N ALA A 230 -3.00 -4.73 -9.75
CA ALA A 230 -3.40 -4.98 -11.12
C ALA A 230 -4.86 -5.46 -11.13
N VAL A 231 -5.76 -4.61 -11.62
CA VAL A 231 -7.11 -4.99 -12.05
C VAL A 231 -6.97 -5.34 -13.53
N LYS A 232 -7.54 -6.47 -13.98
CA LYS A 232 -7.63 -6.71 -15.43
C LYS A 232 -8.53 -5.63 -16.03
N SER A 233 -8.02 -4.95 -17.05
CA SER A 233 -8.84 -4.23 -18.04
C SER A 233 -9.66 -5.19 -18.87
#